data_AF-A0A9D6R242-F1
#
_entry.id   AF-A0A9D6R242-F1
#
_cell.length_a   1.000
_cell.length_b   1.000
_cell.length_c   1.000
_cell.angle_alpha   90.00
_cell.angle_beta   90.00
_cell.angle_gamma   90.00
#
_symmetry.space_group_name_H-M   'P 1'
#
loop_
_entity.id
_entity.type
_entity.pdbx_description
1 polymer ?
#
loop_
_entity_poly.entity_id
_entity_poly.type
_entity_poly.pdbx_seq_one_letter_code
_entity_poly.pdbx_strand_id
1 'polypeptide(L)'
;MGAAKADDGDELAASSRHVRELLSATTETLRLISAHPGDLKTVFHGILAKAAELCDGEAGSITLNDGGSIRYMASHGPAMEPYVGTTAPAVSADANLFALSPAGAWYTDDFAATTKGTAYFEEVATVGRVRSYAAVPLIHEGATVGALHMYRHEVRPFTEDELTALATFGEQASLAVANARLFKDLGESLKLQTAMAEVLRLISEHPGELRTVLQCILAQARRLCDANQGLILLLVRDDDTVAVAADDNPTGSMTGRILPATKAFWDIDQPVMAEDVLSLFAADDRSRLAEFVREAGNRSQMIVPLVGRGRHLGNVILGRREVRPFTSAQAAILQAFADQAVIAVTNAGLFNDLAESLARQEAMTELLNAVSTARTDLAPVFDVLARHADRLCGGTGALVSMRQVDGLVVVAGAGVIAKPEIRGNAIPIDDSTLFGAAAKHREIIHIRNWDDEPAERYPDAPSRRFGAKSALTIPMVRDDVALGVFAFSRDVPGGYTDAEVSLLKTFVDQATVAVDNARLLIEIEKRNTELAESLELQTATGAILALISANPGDLRKVFDGIVAQAARLCDADSASISRIEGDELVLQATSYEHNRANVGVYRTPIPREQDAWSGVRFVDDLA
;
A
#
# COMPACT_ATOMS: atom_id res chain seq x y z
N MET A 1 -81.76 47.38 -33.61
CA MET A 1 -80.98 46.83 -32.46
C MET A 1 -80.53 45.38 -32.75
N GLY A 2 -79.99 45.10 -33.95
CA GLY A 2 -79.66 43.74 -34.39
C GLY A 2 -78.40 43.61 -35.26
N ALA A 3 -77.63 44.68 -35.45
CA ALA A 3 -76.37 44.65 -36.20
C ALA A 3 -75.12 44.65 -35.28
N ALA A 4 -75.24 45.11 -34.03
CA ALA A 4 -74.14 45.17 -33.06
C ALA A 4 -73.93 43.87 -32.25
N LYS A 5 -74.72 42.81 -32.48
CA LYS A 5 -74.60 41.52 -31.77
C LYS A 5 -73.93 40.42 -32.59
N ALA A 6 -73.76 40.63 -33.90
CA ALA A 6 -73.09 39.68 -34.78
C ALA A 6 -71.56 39.89 -34.79
N ASP A 7 -71.11 41.14 -34.63
CA ASP A 7 -69.69 41.54 -34.61
C ASP A 7 -68.98 41.04 -33.34
N ASP A 8 -69.58 41.26 -32.15
CA ASP A 8 -69.07 40.75 -30.86
C ASP A 8 -68.92 39.21 -30.82
N GLY A 9 -69.75 38.48 -31.57
CA GLY A 9 -69.73 37.02 -31.60
C GLY A 9 -68.60 36.44 -32.45
N ASP A 10 -68.22 37.13 -33.53
CA ASP A 10 -67.11 36.73 -34.40
C ASP A 10 -65.75 37.10 -33.79
N GLU A 11 -65.66 38.26 -33.10
CA GLU A 11 -64.46 38.65 -32.35
C GLU A 11 -64.17 37.69 -31.17
N LEU A 12 -65.19 37.29 -30.38
CA LEU A 12 -65.03 36.30 -29.32
C LEU A 12 -64.64 34.92 -29.85
N ALA A 13 -65.18 34.52 -31.00
CA ALA A 13 -64.86 33.24 -31.64
C ALA A 13 -63.42 33.22 -32.21
N ALA A 14 -62.96 34.34 -32.78
CA ALA A 14 -61.59 34.52 -33.26
C ALA A 14 -60.58 34.54 -32.09
N SER A 15 -60.86 35.30 -31.03
CA SER A 15 -60.04 35.34 -29.82
C SER A 15 -59.95 33.97 -29.13
N SER A 16 -61.08 33.24 -29.01
CA SER A 16 -61.09 31.88 -28.44
C SER A 16 -60.33 30.86 -29.29
N ARG A 17 -60.23 31.07 -30.61
CA ARG A 17 -59.44 30.23 -31.52
C ARG A 17 -57.94 30.50 -31.35
N HIS A 18 -57.54 31.78 -31.35
CA HIS A 18 -56.16 32.20 -31.19
C HIS A 18 -55.57 31.71 -29.85
N VAL A 19 -56.33 31.83 -28.76
CA VAL A 19 -55.92 31.31 -27.44
C VAL A 19 -55.72 29.79 -27.46
N ARG A 20 -56.56 29.02 -28.17
CA ARG A 20 -56.39 27.56 -28.30
C ARG A 20 -55.16 27.19 -29.12
N GLU A 21 -54.89 27.92 -30.19
CA GLU A 21 -53.71 27.72 -31.04
C GLU A 21 -52.42 28.01 -30.26
N LEU A 22 -52.37 29.13 -29.51
CA LEU A 22 -51.26 29.47 -28.63
C LEU A 22 -51.06 28.42 -27.53
N LEU A 23 -52.13 27.96 -26.87
CA LEU A 23 -52.06 26.90 -25.85
C LEU A 23 -51.54 25.57 -26.43
N SER A 24 -51.97 25.22 -27.65
CA SER A 24 -51.49 24.01 -28.33
C SER A 24 -50.00 24.10 -28.65
N ALA A 25 -49.56 25.21 -29.25
CA ALA A 25 -48.17 25.41 -29.64
C ALA A 25 -47.22 25.53 -28.43
N THR A 26 -47.66 26.20 -27.35
CA THR A 26 -46.90 26.29 -26.09
C THR A 26 -46.80 24.92 -25.40
N THR A 27 -47.84 24.08 -25.48
CA THR A 27 -47.78 22.70 -24.95
C THR A 27 -46.81 21.84 -25.76
N GLU A 28 -46.80 21.97 -27.08
CA GLU A 28 -45.91 21.22 -27.97
C GLU A 28 -44.44 21.56 -27.74
N THR A 29 -44.13 22.85 -27.62
CA THR A 29 -42.78 23.36 -27.31
C THR A 29 -42.32 22.97 -25.91
N LEU A 30 -43.18 23.00 -24.89
CA LEU A 30 -42.84 22.47 -23.55
C LEU A 30 -42.54 20.97 -23.57
N ARG A 31 -43.30 20.18 -24.35
CA ARG A 31 -42.98 18.75 -24.56
C ARG A 31 -41.65 18.58 -25.27
N LEU A 32 -41.34 19.43 -26.24
CA LEU A 32 -40.06 19.40 -26.96
C LEU A 32 -38.87 19.69 -26.02
N ILE A 33 -38.99 20.72 -25.17
CA ILE A 33 -37.99 21.06 -24.13
C ILE A 33 -37.78 19.86 -23.18
N SER A 34 -38.87 19.25 -22.74
CA SER A 34 -38.82 18.11 -21.81
C SER A 34 -38.20 16.86 -22.43
N ALA A 35 -38.43 16.62 -23.73
CA ALA A 35 -37.88 15.48 -24.45
C ALA A 35 -36.39 15.66 -24.80
N HIS A 36 -35.90 16.90 -24.84
CA HIS A 36 -34.54 17.23 -25.29
C HIS A 36 -33.82 18.20 -24.33
N PRO A 37 -33.66 17.86 -23.04
CA PRO A 37 -33.26 18.79 -21.98
C PRO A 37 -31.84 19.39 -22.14
N GLY A 38 -31.01 18.84 -23.03
CA GLY A 38 -29.65 19.34 -23.33
C GLY A 38 -29.40 19.68 -24.80
N ASP A 39 -30.37 19.47 -25.70
CA ASP A 39 -30.21 19.76 -27.13
C ASP A 39 -30.92 21.07 -27.49
N LEU A 40 -30.24 22.17 -27.18
CA LEU A 40 -30.71 23.52 -27.48
C LEU A 40 -30.96 23.73 -28.98
N LYS A 41 -30.22 23.05 -29.85
CA LYS A 41 -30.40 23.22 -31.30
C LYS A 41 -31.79 22.73 -31.69
N THR A 42 -32.14 21.49 -31.36
CA THR A 42 -33.44 20.92 -31.68
C THR A 42 -34.58 21.70 -31.03
N VAL A 43 -34.44 22.07 -29.76
CA VAL A 43 -35.45 22.83 -29.03
C VAL A 43 -35.67 24.22 -29.63
N PHE A 44 -34.60 24.96 -29.91
CA PHE A 44 -34.73 26.31 -30.47
C PHE A 44 -35.30 26.32 -31.88
N HIS A 45 -34.96 25.36 -32.74
CA HIS A 45 -35.59 25.26 -34.05
C HIS A 45 -37.09 24.98 -33.94
N GLY A 46 -37.51 24.13 -33.00
CA GLY A 46 -38.94 23.86 -32.78
C GLY A 46 -39.70 25.04 -32.19
N ILE A 47 -39.12 25.75 -31.22
CA ILE A 47 -39.71 26.99 -30.67
C ILE A 47 -39.85 28.04 -31.76
N LEU A 48 -38.79 28.25 -32.55
CA LEU A 48 -38.77 29.26 -33.59
C LEU A 48 -39.76 28.94 -34.73
N ALA A 49 -39.90 27.66 -35.10
CA ALA A 49 -40.90 27.24 -36.09
C ALA A 49 -42.34 27.51 -35.62
N LYS A 50 -42.65 27.26 -34.35
CA LYS A 50 -43.99 27.54 -33.78
C LYS A 50 -44.25 29.03 -33.61
N ALA A 51 -43.23 29.79 -33.21
CA ALA A 51 -43.29 31.25 -33.16
C ALA A 51 -43.55 31.85 -34.55
N ALA A 52 -42.88 31.34 -35.60
CA ALA A 52 -43.08 31.77 -36.98
C ALA A 52 -44.47 31.41 -37.51
N GLU A 53 -44.97 30.19 -37.20
CA GLU A 53 -46.32 29.73 -37.57
C GLU A 53 -47.42 30.63 -36.96
N LEU A 54 -47.30 30.98 -35.68
CA LEU A 54 -48.30 31.78 -34.95
C LEU A 54 -48.24 33.28 -35.27
N CYS A 55 -47.07 33.79 -35.61
CA CYS A 55 -46.88 35.23 -35.89
C CYS A 55 -46.79 35.51 -37.39
N ASP A 56 -47.07 34.51 -38.23
CA ASP A 56 -46.93 34.56 -39.68
C ASP A 56 -45.61 35.26 -40.09
N GLY A 57 -44.53 34.77 -39.49
CA GLY A 57 -43.18 35.28 -39.64
C GLY A 57 -42.46 34.53 -40.76
N GLU A 58 -41.94 35.27 -41.74
CA GLU A 58 -41.29 34.67 -42.93
C GLU A 58 -39.83 34.29 -42.67
N ALA A 59 -39.20 34.91 -41.67
CA ALA A 59 -37.89 34.52 -41.17
C ALA A 59 -37.79 34.77 -39.66
N GLY A 60 -36.85 34.09 -39.00
CA GLY A 60 -36.58 34.28 -37.57
C GLY A 60 -35.20 33.78 -37.16
N SER A 61 -34.74 34.18 -35.96
CA SER A 61 -33.53 33.62 -35.36
C SER A 61 -33.61 33.61 -33.83
N ILE A 62 -32.91 32.67 -33.19
CA ILE A 62 -32.65 32.70 -31.74
C ILE A 62 -31.15 32.87 -31.53
N THR A 63 -30.79 33.82 -30.68
CA THR A 63 -29.42 34.16 -30.36
C THR A 63 -29.14 34.02 -28.86
N LEU A 64 -27.89 33.72 -28.49
CA LEU A 64 -27.43 33.71 -27.10
C LEU A 64 -26.28 34.70 -26.91
N ASN A 65 -26.24 35.30 -25.72
CA ASN A 65 -25.14 36.17 -25.30
C ASN A 65 -23.93 35.32 -24.87
N ASP A 66 -22.78 35.59 -25.48
CA ASP A 66 -21.51 34.91 -25.27
C ASP A 66 -20.43 35.95 -24.96
N GLY A 67 -20.42 36.45 -23.72
CA GLY A 67 -19.34 37.30 -23.18
C GLY A 67 -19.09 38.61 -23.92
N GLY A 68 -20.15 39.27 -24.43
CA GLY A 68 -20.02 40.48 -25.25
C GLY A 68 -20.06 40.24 -26.77
N SER A 69 -20.36 39.01 -27.17
CA SER A 69 -20.71 38.63 -28.54
C SER A 69 -22.08 37.93 -28.57
N ILE A 70 -22.69 37.87 -29.74
CA ILE A 70 -23.98 37.21 -29.97
C ILE A 70 -23.73 35.99 -30.84
N ARG A 71 -24.21 34.82 -30.39
CA ARG A 71 -24.12 33.56 -31.12
C ARG A 71 -25.49 33.18 -31.66
N TYR A 72 -25.57 32.92 -32.97
CA TYR A 72 -26.79 32.44 -33.62
C TYR A 72 -26.96 30.94 -33.39
N MET A 73 -28.04 30.56 -32.72
CA MET A 73 -28.29 29.18 -32.29
C MET A 73 -29.29 28.44 -33.18
N ALA A 74 -30.26 29.16 -33.72
CA ALA A 74 -31.27 28.62 -34.63
C ALA A 74 -31.77 29.69 -35.60
N SER A 75 -32.28 29.26 -36.74
CA SER A 75 -32.91 30.11 -37.76
C SER A 75 -34.19 29.49 -38.28
N HIS A 76 -35.10 30.36 -38.76
CA HIS A 76 -36.28 29.99 -39.53
C HIS A 76 -36.27 30.80 -40.83
N GLY A 77 -36.64 30.16 -41.94
CA GLY A 77 -36.56 30.75 -43.28
C GLY A 77 -35.13 30.84 -43.84
N PRO A 78 -34.99 31.00 -45.16
CA PRO A 78 -33.69 30.95 -45.85
C PRO A 78 -32.81 32.18 -45.57
N ALA A 79 -33.40 33.28 -45.12
CA ALA A 79 -32.66 34.53 -44.89
C ALA A 79 -31.64 34.44 -43.74
N MET A 80 -31.95 33.65 -42.70
CA MET A 80 -31.13 33.56 -41.49
C MET A 80 -30.30 32.27 -41.37
N GLU A 81 -30.52 31.30 -42.27
CA GLU A 81 -29.83 30.00 -42.27
C GLU A 81 -28.29 30.10 -42.37
N PRO A 82 -27.71 30.99 -43.21
CA PRO A 82 -26.26 31.12 -43.29
C PRO A 82 -25.57 31.58 -42.00
N TYR A 83 -26.32 32.15 -41.05
CA TYR A 83 -25.77 32.71 -39.82
C TYR A 83 -25.74 31.71 -38.67
N VAL A 84 -26.43 30.56 -38.75
CA VAL A 84 -26.46 29.58 -37.65
C VAL A 84 -25.05 29.05 -37.36
N GLY A 85 -24.64 29.12 -36.09
CA GLY A 85 -23.30 28.73 -35.64
C GLY A 85 -22.23 29.83 -35.77
N THR A 86 -22.55 30.97 -36.38
CA THR A 86 -21.66 32.14 -36.42
C THR A 86 -21.76 32.97 -35.12
N THR A 87 -20.72 33.75 -34.85
CA THR A 87 -20.69 34.75 -33.79
C THR A 87 -20.54 36.14 -34.39
N ALA A 88 -21.31 37.10 -33.88
CA ALA A 88 -21.20 38.50 -34.24
C ALA A 88 -20.82 39.30 -32.98
N PRO A 89 -19.96 40.32 -33.09
CA PRO A 89 -19.71 41.22 -31.97
C PRO A 89 -21.04 41.87 -31.54
N ALA A 90 -21.26 42.02 -30.24
CA ALA A 90 -22.37 42.83 -29.73
C ALA A 90 -22.01 44.31 -29.94
N VAL A 91 -22.09 44.78 -31.19
CA VAL A 91 -21.72 46.17 -31.52
C VAL A 91 -22.71 47.10 -30.82
N SER A 92 -22.16 48.10 -30.13
CA SER A 92 -22.85 49.00 -29.23
C SER A 92 -23.98 49.80 -29.89
N ALA A 93 -25.10 49.91 -29.17
CA ALA A 93 -26.20 50.88 -29.23
C ALA A 93 -27.44 50.63 -30.11
N ASP A 94 -27.43 49.70 -31.08
CA ASP A 94 -28.55 49.62 -32.04
C ASP A 94 -29.20 48.23 -32.06
N ALA A 95 -30.54 48.19 -31.87
CA ALA A 95 -31.48 47.08 -32.12
C ALA A 95 -31.25 45.72 -31.40
N ASN A 96 -30.12 45.05 -31.61
CA ASN A 96 -29.76 43.81 -30.89
C ASN A 96 -29.53 44.08 -29.39
N LEU A 97 -29.07 45.28 -29.02
CA LEU A 97 -28.86 45.65 -27.62
C LEU A 97 -30.18 45.92 -26.86
N PHE A 98 -31.22 46.41 -27.54
CA PHE A 98 -32.53 46.66 -26.92
C PHE A 98 -33.23 45.34 -26.55
N ALA A 99 -33.18 44.35 -27.44
CA ALA A 99 -33.66 42.99 -27.15
C ALA A 99 -32.77 42.22 -26.15
N LEU A 100 -31.57 42.73 -25.85
CA LEU A 100 -30.70 42.21 -24.78
C LEU A 100 -30.81 43.02 -23.47
N SER A 101 -31.54 44.13 -23.48
CA SER A 101 -31.83 44.93 -22.29
C SER A 101 -32.98 44.28 -21.49
N PRO A 102 -32.91 44.26 -20.15
CA PRO A 102 -34.05 43.87 -19.32
C PRO A 102 -35.30 44.75 -19.52
N ALA A 103 -35.17 45.91 -20.18
CA ALA A 103 -36.19 46.95 -20.28
C ALA A 103 -37.23 46.80 -21.41
N GLY A 104 -37.21 45.72 -22.20
CA GLY A 104 -38.40 45.31 -22.96
C GLY A 104 -38.15 44.95 -24.42
N ALA A 105 -39.04 44.09 -24.93
CA ALA A 105 -39.12 43.69 -26.32
C ALA A 105 -39.04 44.90 -27.28
N TRP A 106 -38.33 44.72 -28.39
CA TRP A 106 -38.20 45.76 -29.42
C TRP A 106 -39.02 45.37 -30.64
N TYR A 107 -39.90 46.26 -31.09
CA TYR A 107 -40.67 46.08 -32.32
C TYR A 107 -40.61 47.32 -33.19
N THR A 108 -40.70 47.13 -34.50
CA THR A 108 -40.82 48.22 -35.48
C THR A 108 -41.63 47.77 -36.68
N ASP A 109 -42.55 48.64 -37.12
CA ASP A 109 -43.45 48.38 -38.25
C ASP A 109 -42.72 48.46 -39.59
N ASP A 110 -41.77 49.39 -39.74
CA ASP A 110 -40.87 49.47 -40.89
C ASP A 110 -39.41 49.57 -40.43
N PHE A 111 -38.76 48.42 -40.30
CA PHE A 111 -37.36 48.25 -39.94
C PHE A 111 -36.43 49.06 -40.84
N ALA A 112 -36.67 49.09 -42.16
CA ALA A 112 -35.82 49.84 -43.09
C ALA A 112 -35.91 51.35 -42.87
N ALA A 113 -37.09 51.84 -42.46
CA ALA A 113 -37.28 53.25 -42.12
C ALA A 113 -36.66 53.61 -40.76
N THR A 114 -36.84 52.75 -39.76
CA THR A 114 -36.39 52.96 -38.38
C THR A 114 -34.87 52.83 -38.22
N THR A 115 -34.22 52.00 -39.04
CA THR A 115 -32.78 51.72 -38.93
C THR A 115 -31.91 52.49 -39.93
N LYS A 116 -32.51 53.44 -40.67
CA LYS A 116 -31.82 54.27 -41.65
C LYS A 116 -30.66 55.04 -41.03
N GLY A 117 -29.48 54.96 -41.65
CA GLY A 117 -28.24 55.59 -41.18
C GLY A 117 -27.33 54.68 -40.36
N THR A 118 -27.70 53.40 -40.18
CA THR A 118 -26.85 52.39 -39.51
C THR A 118 -26.43 51.32 -40.52
N ALA A 119 -25.14 51.30 -40.89
CA ALA A 119 -24.63 50.48 -42.00
C ALA A 119 -24.96 48.98 -41.84
N TYR A 120 -24.91 48.45 -40.61
CA TYR A 120 -25.24 47.06 -40.32
C TYR A 120 -26.73 46.74 -40.54
N PHE A 121 -27.65 47.59 -40.08
CA PHE A 121 -29.09 47.31 -40.25
C PHE A 121 -29.63 47.66 -41.62
N GLU A 122 -28.98 48.58 -42.35
CA GLU A 122 -29.25 48.78 -43.77
C GLU A 122 -28.92 47.52 -44.58
N GLU A 123 -27.84 46.82 -44.24
CA GLU A 123 -27.51 45.51 -44.83
C GLU A 123 -28.57 44.45 -44.48
N VAL A 124 -28.98 44.36 -43.21
CA VAL A 124 -30.05 43.44 -42.79
C VAL A 124 -31.40 43.74 -43.47
N ALA A 125 -31.76 45.02 -43.60
CA ALA A 125 -32.99 45.47 -44.26
C ALA A 125 -32.98 45.18 -45.77
N THR A 126 -31.83 45.34 -46.43
CA THR A 126 -31.72 45.21 -47.90
C THR A 126 -31.42 43.78 -48.35
N VAL A 127 -30.44 43.12 -47.72
CA VAL A 127 -30.02 41.74 -48.04
C VAL A 127 -31.01 40.73 -47.43
N GLY A 128 -31.39 40.92 -46.17
CA GLY A 128 -32.38 40.08 -45.50
C GLY A 128 -33.83 40.39 -45.88
N ARG A 129 -34.06 41.45 -46.68
CA ARG A 129 -35.39 41.98 -47.04
C ARG A 129 -36.30 42.19 -45.83
N VAL A 130 -35.75 42.58 -44.68
CA VAL A 130 -36.51 42.75 -43.44
C VAL A 130 -37.29 44.05 -43.49
N ARG A 131 -38.62 43.99 -43.34
CA ARG A 131 -39.53 45.13 -43.32
C ARG A 131 -40.25 45.30 -41.99
N SER A 132 -40.90 44.27 -41.43
CA SER A 132 -41.31 44.32 -40.02
C SER A 132 -40.36 43.50 -39.17
N TYR A 133 -40.14 43.95 -37.93
CA TYR A 133 -39.24 43.27 -36.99
C TYR A 133 -39.81 43.29 -35.58
N ALA A 134 -39.73 42.15 -34.91
CA ALA A 134 -39.97 42.01 -33.48
C ALA A 134 -38.86 41.18 -32.84
N ALA A 135 -38.38 41.59 -31.67
CA ALA A 135 -37.46 40.81 -30.88
C ALA A 135 -37.80 40.86 -29.40
N VAL A 136 -37.73 39.69 -28.76
CA VAL A 136 -38.02 39.50 -27.34
C VAL A 136 -36.78 38.98 -26.62
N PRO A 137 -36.48 39.47 -25.40
CA PRO A 137 -35.35 38.98 -24.61
C PRO A 137 -35.62 37.57 -24.07
N LEU A 138 -34.59 36.72 -24.04
CA LEU A 138 -34.59 35.49 -23.25
C LEU A 138 -34.05 35.86 -21.87
N ILE A 139 -34.93 35.96 -20.86
CA ILE A 139 -34.54 36.38 -19.51
C ILE A 139 -34.55 35.18 -18.57
N HIS A 140 -33.43 34.94 -17.88
CA HIS A 140 -33.33 33.93 -16.82
C HIS A 140 -32.78 34.60 -15.56
N GLU A 141 -33.50 34.48 -14.43
CA GLU A 141 -33.13 35.08 -13.13
C GLU A 141 -32.76 36.58 -13.20
N GLY A 142 -33.46 37.34 -14.05
CA GLY A 142 -33.23 38.78 -14.23
C GLY A 142 -32.06 39.16 -15.13
N ALA A 143 -31.33 38.18 -15.68
CA ALA A 143 -30.28 38.40 -16.67
C ALA A 143 -30.74 37.98 -18.08
N THR A 144 -30.44 38.81 -19.08
CA THR A 144 -30.73 38.47 -20.48
C THR A 144 -29.68 37.51 -21.02
N VAL A 145 -30.09 36.27 -21.28
CA VAL A 145 -29.22 35.20 -21.80
C VAL A 145 -29.18 35.13 -23.33
N GLY A 146 -30.09 35.84 -24.01
CA GLY A 146 -30.21 35.83 -25.46
C GLY A 146 -31.42 36.63 -25.97
N ALA A 147 -31.75 36.52 -27.25
CA ALA A 147 -32.93 37.12 -27.86
C ALA A 147 -33.56 36.21 -28.92
N LEU A 148 -34.89 36.26 -29.05
CA LEU A 148 -35.65 35.64 -30.14
C LEU A 148 -36.10 36.75 -31.08
N HIS A 149 -35.77 36.61 -32.36
CA HIS A 149 -36.01 37.59 -33.41
C HIS A 149 -36.98 37.02 -34.44
N MET A 150 -37.93 37.85 -34.87
CA MET A 150 -38.93 37.53 -35.89
C MET A 150 -39.00 38.65 -36.93
N TYR A 151 -39.09 38.25 -38.20
CA TYR A 151 -38.98 39.16 -39.35
C TYR A 151 -40.12 38.90 -40.36
N ARG A 152 -40.54 39.95 -41.07
CA ARG A 152 -41.42 39.89 -42.25
C ARG A 152 -40.83 40.69 -43.41
N HIS A 153 -41.11 40.31 -44.65
CA HIS A 153 -40.65 40.98 -45.87
C HIS A 153 -41.58 42.10 -46.37
N GLU A 154 -42.74 42.24 -45.75
CA GLU A 154 -43.68 43.34 -45.95
C GLU A 154 -43.83 44.19 -44.69
N VAL A 155 -44.27 45.44 -44.87
CA VAL A 155 -44.62 46.35 -43.76
C VAL A 155 -45.97 45.93 -43.23
N ARG A 156 -45.96 44.97 -42.31
CA ARG A 156 -47.13 44.49 -41.57
C ARG A 156 -46.82 44.49 -40.08
N PRO A 157 -47.39 45.43 -39.29
CA PRO A 157 -47.21 45.49 -37.84
C PRO A 157 -47.50 44.15 -37.15
N PHE A 158 -46.75 43.83 -36.11
CA PHE A 158 -47.11 42.71 -35.23
C PHE A 158 -48.26 43.13 -34.31
N THR A 159 -49.27 42.27 -34.17
CA THR A 159 -50.39 42.53 -33.25
C THR A 159 -49.96 42.33 -31.79
N GLU A 160 -50.73 42.85 -30.82
CA GLU A 160 -50.44 42.61 -29.39
C GLU A 160 -50.47 41.11 -29.03
N ASP A 161 -51.36 40.36 -29.66
CA ASP A 161 -51.47 38.90 -29.50
C ASP A 161 -50.22 38.19 -30.03
N GLU A 162 -49.71 38.59 -31.20
CA GLU A 162 -48.47 38.05 -31.78
C GLU A 162 -47.24 38.39 -30.93
N LEU A 163 -47.15 39.63 -30.43
CA LEU A 163 -46.07 40.04 -29.52
C LEU A 163 -46.11 39.26 -28.20
N THR A 164 -47.30 39.00 -27.68
CA THR A 164 -47.51 38.18 -26.47
C THR A 164 -47.12 36.72 -26.73
N ALA A 165 -47.45 36.18 -27.90
CA ALA A 165 -47.02 34.85 -28.31
C ALA A 165 -45.49 34.75 -28.41
N LEU A 166 -44.83 35.72 -29.07
CA LEU A 166 -43.37 35.79 -29.15
C LEU A 166 -42.73 35.85 -27.75
N ALA A 167 -43.25 36.70 -26.86
CA ALA A 167 -42.76 36.80 -25.48
C ALA A 167 -42.86 35.46 -24.74
N THR A 168 -43.98 34.75 -24.90
CA THR A 168 -44.20 33.42 -24.32
C THR A 168 -43.17 32.41 -24.83
N PHE A 169 -42.87 32.41 -26.13
CA PHE A 169 -41.83 31.56 -26.72
C PHE A 169 -40.42 31.96 -26.27
N GLY A 170 -40.17 33.25 -26.04
CA GLY A 170 -38.94 33.76 -25.46
C GLY A 170 -38.70 33.25 -24.03
N GLU A 171 -39.74 33.22 -23.20
CA GLU A 171 -39.69 32.63 -21.86
C GLU A 171 -39.37 31.13 -21.90
N GLN A 172 -40.00 30.39 -22.81
CA GLN A 172 -39.73 28.96 -22.99
C GLN A 172 -38.32 28.67 -23.52
N ALA A 173 -37.81 29.51 -24.42
CA ALA A 173 -36.43 29.41 -24.90
C ALA A 173 -35.43 29.70 -23.76
N SER A 174 -35.73 30.68 -22.90
CA SER A 174 -34.95 30.94 -21.69
C SER A 174 -34.93 29.74 -20.73
N LEU A 175 -36.08 29.11 -20.50
CA LEU A 175 -36.19 27.89 -19.70
C LEU A 175 -35.34 26.75 -20.28
N ALA A 176 -35.34 26.60 -21.61
CA ALA A 176 -34.51 25.61 -22.29
C ALA A 176 -33.00 25.85 -22.05
N VAL A 177 -32.55 27.10 -22.08
CA VAL A 177 -31.15 27.47 -21.74
C VAL A 177 -30.79 27.06 -20.33
N ALA A 178 -31.67 27.36 -19.37
CA ALA A 178 -31.47 27.00 -17.96
C ALA A 178 -31.39 25.48 -17.78
N ASN A 179 -32.30 24.74 -18.41
CA ASN A 179 -32.31 23.28 -18.38
C ASN A 179 -31.04 22.68 -18.99
N ALA A 180 -30.58 23.20 -20.13
CA ALA A 180 -29.38 22.71 -20.78
C ALA A 180 -28.11 22.97 -19.95
N ARG A 181 -28.03 24.12 -19.26
CA ARG A 181 -26.95 24.41 -18.30
C ARG A 181 -26.98 23.44 -17.13
N LEU A 182 -28.14 23.27 -16.50
CA LEU A 182 -28.32 22.34 -15.38
C LEU A 182 -27.99 20.89 -15.77
N PHE A 183 -28.40 20.44 -16.95
CA PHE A 183 -28.11 19.10 -17.45
C PHE A 183 -26.62 18.90 -17.73
N LYS A 184 -25.94 19.93 -18.26
CA LYS A 184 -24.48 19.92 -18.44
C LYS A 184 -23.76 19.80 -17.09
N ASP A 185 -24.11 20.64 -16.12
CA ASP A 185 -23.51 20.64 -14.78
C ASP A 185 -23.75 19.31 -14.05
N LEU A 186 -24.96 18.77 -14.15
CA LEU A 186 -25.31 17.44 -13.63
C LEU A 186 -24.46 16.35 -14.28
N GLY A 187 -24.27 16.42 -15.61
CA GLY A 187 -23.44 15.48 -16.34
C GLY A 187 -21.97 15.53 -15.93
N GLU A 188 -21.42 16.72 -15.71
CA GLU A 188 -20.04 16.92 -15.22
C GLU A 188 -19.89 16.40 -13.78
N SER A 189 -20.85 16.71 -12.90
CA SER A 189 -20.88 16.21 -11.51
C SER A 189 -20.99 14.68 -11.45
N LEU A 190 -21.86 14.07 -12.26
CA LEU A 190 -22.00 12.60 -12.33
C LEU A 190 -20.73 11.93 -12.82
N LYS A 191 -20.04 12.51 -13.82
CA LYS A 191 -18.74 12.00 -14.29
C LYS A 191 -17.70 12.00 -13.17
N LEU A 192 -17.64 13.08 -12.39
CA LEU A 192 -16.73 13.19 -11.24
C LEU A 192 -17.08 12.15 -10.17
N GLN A 193 -18.35 12.08 -9.76
CA GLN A 193 -18.82 11.12 -8.75
C GLN A 193 -18.56 9.66 -9.17
N THR A 194 -18.81 9.32 -10.42
CA THR A 194 -18.57 7.96 -10.95
C THR A 194 -17.08 7.62 -10.90
N ALA A 195 -16.21 8.52 -11.34
CA ALA A 195 -14.76 8.31 -11.29
C ALA A 195 -14.27 8.17 -9.84
N MET A 196 -14.83 8.94 -8.91
CA MET A 196 -14.43 8.88 -7.51
C MET A 196 -14.91 7.61 -6.82
N ALA A 197 -16.13 7.15 -7.13
CA ALA A 197 -16.64 5.87 -6.65
C ALA A 197 -15.79 4.69 -7.16
N GLU A 198 -15.32 4.74 -8.41
CA GLU A 198 -14.43 3.73 -8.97
C GLU A 198 -13.09 3.67 -8.24
N VAL A 199 -12.48 4.82 -7.96
CA VAL A 199 -11.24 4.92 -7.15
C VAL A 199 -11.45 4.36 -5.74
N LEU A 200 -12.52 4.76 -5.06
CA LEU A 200 -12.84 4.29 -3.70
C LEU A 200 -13.07 2.77 -3.65
N ARG A 201 -13.77 2.22 -4.66
CA ARG A 201 -13.97 0.78 -4.82
C ARG A 201 -12.62 0.07 -4.99
N LEU A 202 -11.73 0.61 -5.83
CA LEU A 202 -10.42 0.01 -6.08
C LEU A 202 -9.53 0.02 -4.82
N ILE A 203 -9.53 1.13 -4.06
CA ILE A 203 -8.85 1.23 -2.75
C ILE A 203 -9.33 0.13 -1.80
N SER A 204 -10.64 -0.15 -1.81
CA SER A 204 -11.27 -1.12 -0.92
C SER A 204 -11.03 -2.57 -1.35
N GLU A 205 -11.00 -2.84 -2.66
CA GLU A 205 -10.81 -4.20 -3.21
C GLU A 205 -9.36 -4.69 -3.18
N HIS A 206 -8.39 -3.78 -3.28
CA HIS A 206 -6.96 -4.12 -3.35
C HIS A 206 -6.17 -3.44 -2.23
N PRO A 207 -6.46 -3.74 -0.95
CA PRO A 207 -5.72 -3.18 0.18
C PRO A 207 -4.25 -3.59 0.09
N GLY A 208 -3.35 -2.61 0.02
CA GLY A 208 -1.90 -2.83 -0.11
C GLY A 208 -1.34 -2.71 -1.52
N GLU A 209 -2.17 -2.72 -2.57
CA GLU A 209 -1.71 -2.49 -3.95
C GLU A 209 -1.66 -1.01 -4.31
N LEU A 210 -0.83 -0.25 -3.58
CA LEU A 210 -0.76 1.20 -3.71
C LEU A 210 -0.51 1.66 -5.17
N ARG A 211 0.36 0.96 -5.90
CA ARG A 211 0.69 1.30 -7.29
C ARG A 211 -0.53 1.21 -8.21
N THR A 212 -1.29 0.12 -8.11
CA THR A 212 -2.50 -0.11 -8.92
C THR A 212 -3.52 1.00 -8.68
N VAL A 213 -3.72 1.37 -7.41
CA VAL A 213 -4.63 2.45 -7.02
C VAL A 213 -4.17 3.81 -7.56
N LEU A 214 -2.91 4.17 -7.35
CA LEU A 214 -2.36 5.45 -7.80
C LEU A 214 -2.37 5.59 -9.32
N GLN A 215 -2.13 4.49 -10.05
CA GLN A 215 -2.23 4.47 -11.51
C GLN A 215 -3.66 4.76 -11.98
N CYS A 216 -4.66 4.18 -11.32
CA CYS A 216 -6.07 4.44 -11.64
C CYS A 216 -6.46 5.89 -11.33
N ILE A 217 -6.06 6.41 -10.17
CA ILE A 217 -6.27 7.82 -9.78
C ILE A 217 -5.70 8.76 -10.85
N LEU A 218 -4.45 8.52 -11.26
CA LEU A 218 -3.79 9.34 -12.26
C LEU A 218 -4.52 9.29 -13.61
N ALA A 219 -4.95 8.09 -14.05
CA ALA A 219 -5.69 7.92 -15.30
C ALA A 219 -7.03 8.66 -15.30
N GLN A 220 -7.80 8.58 -14.20
CA GLN A 220 -9.08 9.29 -14.08
C GLN A 220 -8.91 10.81 -14.01
N ALA A 221 -7.93 11.27 -13.23
CA ALA A 221 -7.60 12.69 -13.13
C ALA A 221 -7.18 13.27 -14.48
N ARG A 222 -6.31 12.55 -15.22
CA ARG A 222 -5.88 12.95 -16.56
C ARG A 222 -7.06 13.05 -17.54
N ARG A 223 -7.98 12.08 -17.50
CA ARG A 223 -9.18 12.04 -18.35
C ARG A 223 -10.14 13.20 -18.06
N LEU A 224 -10.43 13.47 -16.79
CA LEU A 224 -11.37 14.53 -16.39
C LEU A 224 -10.79 15.95 -16.55
N CYS A 225 -9.46 16.10 -16.43
CA CYS A 225 -8.78 17.38 -16.66
C CYS A 225 -8.35 17.58 -18.12
N ASP A 226 -8.67 16.65 -19.03
CA ASP A 226 -8.27 16.67 -20.44
C ASP A 226 -6.76 16.98 -20.61
N ALA A 227 -5.95 16.18 -19.91
CA ALA A 227 -4.49 16.29 -19.93
C ALA A 227 -3.87 15.21 -20.83
N ASN A 228 -2.71 15.52 -21.42
CA ASN A 228 -2.02 14.59 -22.30
C ASN A 228 -1.20 13.56 -21.52
N GLN A 229 -0.66 13.95 -20.36
CA GLN A 229 0.20 13.12 -19.52
C GLN A 229 0.11 13.54 -18.06
N GLY A 230 0.61 12.68 -17.17
CA GLY A 230 0.71 13.01 -15.76
C GLY A 230 1.61 12.08 -14.98
N LEU A 231 1.93 12.49 -13.76
CA LEU A 231 2.72 11.73 -12.79
C LEU A 231 2.17 11.92 -11.38
N ILE A 232 2.36 10.89 -10.56
CA ILE A 232 2.29 10.98 -9.10
C ILE A 232 3.68 10.73 -8.55
N LEU A 233 4.21 11.72 -7.82
CA LEU A 233 5.49 11.68 -7.15
C LEU A 233 5.27 11.56 -5.66
N LEU A 234 5.94 10.61 -5.00
CA LEU A 234 5.92 10.46 -3.54
C LEU A 234 7.30 10.74 -2.96
N LEU A 235 7.31 11.38 -1.79
CA LEU A 235 8.50 11.62 -1.00
C LEU A 235 9.11 10.32 -0.48
N VAL A 236 10.42 10.16 -0.68
CA VAL A 236 11.23 9.15 0.01
C VAL A 236 11.87 9.83 1.22
N ARG A 237 11.78 9.25 2.42
CA ARG A 237 12.30 9.91 3.63
C ARG A 237 13.82 10.13 3.53
N ASP A 238 14.24 11.32 4.00
CA ASP A 238 15.60 11.77 4.29
C ASP A 238 16.54 12.17 3.14
N ASP A 239 16.12 12.08 1.87
CA ASP A 239 16.91 12.58 0.73
C ASP A 239 16.06 13.51 -0.14
N ASP A 240 16.68 14.52 -0.77
CA ASP A 240 16.10 15.44 -1.77
C ASP A 240 15.68 14.66 -3.05
N THR A 241 14.82 13.65 -2.88
CA THR A 241 14.44 12.67 -3.88
C THR A 241 12.95 12.32 -3.79
N VAL A 242 12.38 11.99 -4.94
CA VAL A 242 11.01 11.52 -5.09
C VAL A 242 10.98 10.20 -5.82
N ALA A 243 10.09 9.32 -5.40
CA ALA A 243 9.75 8.13 -6.15
C ALA A 243 8.59 8.43 -7.11
N VAL A 244 8.71 7.99 -8.36
CA VAL A 244 7.59 7.99 -9.31
C VAL A 244 6.65 6.86 -8.92
N ALA A 245 5.53 7.18 -8.29
CA ALA A 245 4.58 6.20 -7.77
C ALA A 245 3.55 5.76 -8.83
N ALA A 246 3.22 6.64 -9.76
CA ALA A 246 2.43 6.36 -10.94
C ALA A 246 2.84 7.32 -12.08
N ASP A 247 2.75 6.86 -13.31
CA ASP A 247 3.01 7.69 -14.49
C ASP A 247 2.18 7.24 -15.70
N ASP A 248 1.79 8.19 -16.54
CA ASP A 248 1.23 7.92 -17.87
C ASP A 248 2.10 8.66 -18.90
N ASN A 249 3.41 8.37 -18.86
CA ASN A 249 4.36 9.05 -19.72
C ASN A 249 4.40 8.41 -21.13
N PRO A 250 4.08 9.15 -22.19
CA PRO A 250 4.13 8.65 -23.57
C PRO A 250 5.53 8.20 -24.02
N THR A 251 6.62 8.60 -23.34
CA THR A 251 7.99 8.17 -23.67
C THR A 251 8.43 6.88 -22.96
N GLY A 252 7.53 6.22 -22.22
CA GLY A 252 7.78 4.98 -21.50
C GLY A 252 7.69 5.13 -19.98
N SER A 253 7.28 4.05 -19.30
CA SER A 253 7.00 4.08 -17.86
C SER A 253 8.25 4.39 -17.04
N MET A 254 8.07 5.28 -16.07
CA MET A 254 9.08 5.67 -15.08
C MET A 254 8.73 5.21 -13.68
N THR A 255 7.60 4.52 -13.51
CA THR A 255 7.12 4.02 -12.23
C THR A 255 8.20 3.21 -11.51
N GLY A 256 8.44 3.53 -10.24
CA GLY A 256 9.49 2.95 -9.40
C GLY A 256 10.86 3.60 -9.51
N ARG A 257 11.07 4.55 -10.43
CA ARG A 257 12.32 5.33 -10.48
C ARG A 257 12.37 6.33 -9.33
N ILE A 258 13.56 6.52 -8.78
CA ILE A 258 13.87 7.59 -7.83
C ILE A 258 14.51 8.73 -8.63
N LEU A 259 13.95 9.92 -8.49
CA LEU A 259 14.40 11.14 -9.15
C LEU A 259 14.89 12.13 -8.07
N PRO A 260 15.93 12.92 -8.34
CA PRO A 260 16.24 14.07 -7.48
C PRO A 260 15.11 15.09 -7.57
N ALA A 261 14.75 15.70 -6.44
CA ALA A 261 13.78 16.78 -6.35
C ALA A 261 14.45 18.03 -5.78
N THR A 262 14.10 19.19 -6.32
CA THR A 262 14.55 20.47 -5.75
C THR A 262 13.65 20.86 -4.59
N LYS A 263 14.19 21.68 -3.66
CA LYS A 263 13.41 22.21 -2.54
C LYS A 263 12.09 22.87 -2.93
N ALA A 264 12.05 23.48 -4.12
CA ALA A 264 10.87 24.12 -4.68
C ALA A 264 9.67 23.16 -4.91
N PHE A 265 9.90 21.84 -5.03
CA PHE A 265 8.80 20.86 -5.10
C PHE A 265 8.17 20.57 -3.73
N TRP A 266 8.83 20.96 -2.63
CA TRP A 266 8.37 20.75 -1.26
C TRP A 266 7.52 21.91 -0.73
N ASP A 267 7.79 23.12 -1.22
CA ASP A 267 7.12 24.35 -0.77
C ASP A 267 5.77 24.59 -1.49
N ILE A 268 5.33 23.64 -2.32
CA ILE A 268 4.04 23.70 -3.01
C ILE A 268 2.97 23.22 -2.03
N ASP A 269 2.32 24.14 -1.34
CA ASP A 269 1.21 23.83 -0.42
C ASP A 269 -0.17 24.11 -1.03
N GLN A 270 -0.21 24.63 -2.26
CA GLN A 270 -1.42 24.98 -2.99
C GLN A 270 -1.29 24.58 -4.47
N PRO A 271 -2.41 24.39 -5.20
CA PRO A 271 -2.36 24.14 -6.63
C PRO A 271 -1.59 25.23 -7.39
N VAL A 272 -0.60 24.83 -8.18
CA VAL A 272 0.18 25.71 -9.06
C VAL A 272 -0.15 25.38 -10.51
N MET A 273 -0.45 26.41 -11.30
CA MET A 273 -0.74 26.28 -12.72
C MET A 273 0.20 27.18 -13.52
N ALA A 274 0.88 26.60 -14.51
CA ALA A 274 1.74 27.29 -15.44
C ALA A 274 1.13 27.20 -16.86
N GLU A 275 0.97 28.35 -17.51
CA GLU A 275 0.43 28.44 -18.87
C GLU A 275 1.42 27.88 -19.91
N ASP A 276 2.70 28.25 -19.81
CA ASP A 276 3.77 27.72 -20.65
C ASP A 276 5.04 27.43 -19.83
N VAL A 277 5.10 26.25 -19.20
CA VAL A 277 6.25 25.80 -18.39
C VAL A 277 7.53 25.68 -19.21
N LEU A 278 7.44 25.35 -20.50
CA LEU A 278 8.62 25.24 -21.35
C LEU A 278 9.30 26.59 -21.55
N SER A 279 8.52 27.67 -21.59
CA SER A 279 9.03 29.04 -21.70
C SER A 279 9.72 29.56 -20.43
N LEU A 280 9.53 28.88 -19.29
CA LEU A 280 10.18 29.23 -18.02
C LEU A 280 11.65 28.81 -17.97
N PHE A 281 12.06 27.87 -18.83
CA PHE A 281 13.44 27.40 -18.91
C PHE A 281 14.16 28.05 -20.11
N ALA A 282 15.40 28.51 -19.89
CA ALA A 282 16.24 28.95 -20.98
C ALA A 282 16.56 27.77 -21.93
N ALA A 283 16.78 28.05 -23.23
CA ALA A 283 17.04 27.00 -24.22
C ALA A 283 18.32 26.19 -23.93
N ASP A 284 19.26 26.78 -23.19
CA ASP A 284 20.52 26.19 -22.75
C ASP A 284 20.47 25.66 -21.30
N ASP A 285 19.34 25.77 -20.59
CA ASP A 285 19.17 25.20 -19.26
C ASP A 285 19.30 23.68 -19.32
N ARG A 286 20.36 23.14 -18.72
CA ARG A 286 20.68 21.69 -18.66
C ARG A 286 20.25 21.04 -17.34
N SER A 287 19.37 21.69 -16.56
CA SER A 287 18.80 21.05 -15.38
C SER A 287 17.99 19.82 -15.77
N ARG A 288 18.02 18.79 -14.92
CA ARG A 288 17.23 17.56 -15.13
C ARG A 288 15.73 17.85 -15.27
N LEU A 289 15.23 18.89 -14.60
CA LEU A 289 13.85 19.34 -14.71
C LEU A 289 13.54 19.93 -16.10
N ALA A 290 14.43 20.79 -16.62
CA ALA A 290 14.27 21.36 -17.96
C ALA A 290 14.36 20.28 -19.05
N GLU A 291 15.26 19.31 -18.91
CA GLU A 291 15.34 18.15 -19.80
C GLU A 291 14.06 17.32 -19.77
N PHE A 292 13.58 16.99 -18.57
CA PHE A 292 12.34 16.25 -18.40
C PHE A 292 11.13 16.93 -19.04
N VAL A 293 10.96 18.24 -18.81
CA VAL A 293 9.87 19.04 -19.39
C VAL A 293 9.98 19.08 -20.92
N ARG A 294 11.20 19.20 -21.48
CA ARG A 294 11.47 19.17 -22.92
C ARG A 294 11.17 17.80 -23.55
N GLU A 295 11.62 16.72 -22.94
CA GLU A 295 11.38 15.35 -23.42
C GLU A 295 9.90 14.98 -23.39
N ALA A 296 9.20 15.34 -22.31
CA ALA A 296 7.76 15.15 -22.20
C ALA A 296 6.96 16.05 -23.18
N GLY A 297 7.57 17.15 -23.63
CA GLY A 297 6.94 18.17 -24.46
C GLY A 297 5.86 18.97 -23.72
N ASN A 298 5.97 19.10 -22.39
CA ASN A 298 4.98 19.79 -21.57
C ASN A 298 5.01 21.31 -21.82
N ARG A 299 3.86 21.89 -22.15
CA ARG A 299 3.62 23.31 -22.34
C ARG A 299 2.78 23.87 -21.21
N SER A 300 1.53 23.45 -21.04
CA SER A 300 0.76 23.83 -19.84
C SER A 300 0.88 22.76 -18.76
N GLN A 301 1.03 23.17 -17.50
CA GLN A 301 1.21 22.26 -16.36
C GLN A 301 0.34 22.66 -15.18
N MET A 302 -0.17 21.67 -14.46
CA MET A 302 -0.84 21.82 -13.18
C MET A 302 -0.20 20.88 -12.17
N ILE A 303 0.18 21.42 -11.02
CA ILE A 303 0.80 20.70 -9.91
C ILE A 303 -0.12 20.86 -8.70
N VAL A 304 -0.49 19.75 -8.08
CA VAL A 304 -1.30 19.73 -6.87
C VAL A 304 -0.58 18.90 -5.81
N PRO A 305 -0.42 19.43 -4.58
CA PRO A 305 0.31 18.72 -3.56
C PRO A 305 -0.53 17.65 -2.87
N LEU A 306 0.15 16.58 -2.48
CA LEU A 306 -0.39 15.49 -1.68
C LEU A 306 -0.13 15.78 -0.20
N VAL A 307 -0.99 16.55 0.45
CA VAL A 307 -0.81 16.91 1.87
C VAL A 307 -1.75 16.08 2.74
N GLY A 308 -1.18 15.28 3.64
CA GLY A 308 -1.93 14.43 4.58
C GLY A 308 -1.54 14.72 6.03
N ARG A 309 -2.52 15.00 6.90
CA ARG A 309 -2.30 15.31 8.34
C ARG A 309 -1.24 16.40 8.57
N GLY A 310 -1.21 17.42 7.70
CA GLY A 310 -0.24 18.53 7.78
C GLY A 310 1.17 18.17 7.29
N ARG A 311 1.37 17.00 6.68
CA ARG A 311 2.65 16.59 6.08
C ARG A 311 2.53 16.52 4.57
N HIS A 312 3.47 17.15 3.87
CA HIS A 312 3.63 16.97 2.43
C HIS A 312 4.11 15.55 2.13
N LEU A 313 3.36 14.79 1.33
CA LEU A 313 3.66 13.42 0.93
C LEU A 313 4.21 13.33 -0.49
N GLY A 314 4.04 14.37 -1.31
CA GLY A 314 4.41 14.36 -2.71
C GLY A 314 3.55 15.29 -3.56
N ASN A 315 3.56 15.09 -4.88
CA ASN A 315 2.82 15.94 -5.83
C ASN A 315 2.13 15.08 -6.90
N VAL A 316 0.94 15.51 -7.33
CA VAL A 316 0.31 15.06 -8.56
C VAL A 316 0.50 16.13 -9.63
N ILE A 317 0.97 15.72 -10.79
CA ILE A 317 1.33 16.62 -11.88
C ILE A 317 0.56 16.18 -13.12
N LEU A 318 -0.17 17.12 -13.72
CA LEU A 318 -0.78 16.95 -15.05
C LEU A 318 -0.16 17.93 -16.04
N GLY A 319 0.00 17.48 -17.28
CA GLY A 319 0.62 18.28 -18.34
C GLY A 319 -0.10 18.16 -19.68
N ARG A 320 -0.06 19.24 -20.45
CA ARG A 320 -0.50 19.32 -21.85
C ARG A 320 0.66 19.68 -22.75
N ARG A 321 0.63 19.20 -24.00
CA ARG A 321 1.64 19.50 -25.03
C ARG A 321 1.35 20.78 -25.84
N GLU A 322 0.18 21.35 -25.63
CA GLU A 322 -0.28 22.61 -26.21
C GLU A 322 -0.34 23.70 -25.12
N VAL A 323 -0.26 24.97 -25.55
CA VAL A 323 -0.48 26.10 -24.64
C VAL A 323 -1.99 26.26 -24.46
N ARG A 324 -2.51 25.56 -23.45
CA ARG A 324 -3.90 25.64 -23.02
C ARG A 324 -3.92 25.58 -21.49
N PRO A 325 -4.07 26.73 -20.80
CA PRO A 325 -4.10 26.79 -19.35
C PRO A 325 -5.13 25.85 -18.72
N PHE A 326 -4.83 25.35 -17.53
CA PHE A 326 -5.80 24.68 -16.69
C PHE A 326 -6.70 25.70 -16.00
N THR A 327 -7.96 25.34 -15.76
CA THR A 327 -8.92 26.19 -15.06
C THR A 327 -8.94 25.90 -13.56
N SER A 328 -9.45 26.84 -12.77
CA SER A 328 -9.68 26.63 -11.32
C SER A 328 -10.60 25.44 -11.03
N ALA A 329 -11.59 25.19 -11.90
CA ALA A 329 -12.45 23.99 -11.80
C ALA A 329 -11.64 22.70 -12.00
N GLN A 330 -10.70 22.67 -12.93
CA GLN A 330 -9.80 21.52 -13.14
C GLN A 330 -8.84 21.34 -11.96
N ALA A 331 -8.36 22.42 -11.35
CA ALA A 331 -7.57 22.35 -10.13
C ALA A 331 -8.36 21.73 -8.96
N ALA A 332 -9.64 22.10 -8.80
CA ALA A 332 -10.51 21.49 -7.79
C ALA A 332 -10.75 19.99 -8.03
N ILE A 333 -10.92 19.58 -9.30
CA ILE A 333 -11.04 18.16 -9.67
C ILE A 333 -9.76 17.41 -9.31
N LEU A 334 -8.59 17.95 -9.68
CA LEU A 334 -7.31 17.30 -9.38
C LEU A 334 -7.03 17.23 -7.87
N GLN A 335 -7.43 18.26 -7.11
CA GLN A 335 -7.36 18.26 -5.64
C GLN A 335 -8.18 17.12 -5.04
N ALA A 336 -9.40 16.88 -5.51
CA ALA A 336 -10.21 15.76 -5.02
C ALA A 336 -9.53 14.40 -5.23
N PHE A 337 -8.85 14.20 -6.37
CA PHE A 337 -8.06 12.99 -6.62
C PHE A 337 -6.78 12.93 -5.78
N ALA A 338 -6.11 14.07 -5.57
CA ALA A 338 -4.96 14.17 -4.69
C ALA A 338 -5.31 13.75 -3.25
N ASP A 339 -6.47 14.18 -2.75
CA ASP A 339 -6.96 13.79 -1.42
C ASP A 339 -7.20 12.27 -1.33
N GLN A 340 -7.71 11.64 -2.39
CA GLN A 340 -7.84 10.16 -2.44
C GLN A 340 -6.49 9.46 -2.49
N ALA A 341 -5.51 10.01 -3.22
CA ALA A 341 -4.16 9.46 -3.25
C ALA A 341 -3.51 9.54 -1.86
N VAL A 342 -3.71 10.62 -1.11
CA VAL A 342 -3.26 10.74 0.29
C VAL A 342 -3.86 9.64 1.16
N ILE A 343 -5.16 9.36 1.02
CA ILE A 343 -5.83 8.28 1.76
C ILE A 343 -5.21 6.92 1.40
N ALA A 344 -5.04 6.63 0.10
CA ALA A 344 -4.46 5.38 -0.38
C ALA A 344 -3.04 5.17 0.15
N VAL A 345 -2.19 6.20 0.07
CA VAL A 345 -0.80 6.18 0.58
C VAL A 345 -0.78 5.94 2.10
N THR A 346 -1.65 6.64 2.83
CA THR A 346 -1.73 6.49 4.29
C THR A 346 -2.17 5.08 4.69
N ASN A 347 -3.18 4.53 4.00
CA ASN A 347 -3.67 3.18 4.26
C ASN A 347 -2.60 2.14 3.94
N ALA A 348 -1.91 2.25 2.80
CA ALA A 348 -0.83 1.33 2.45
C ALA A 348 0.31 1.35 3.47
N GLY A 349 0.67 2.53 3.99
CA GLY A 349 1.63 2.66 5.09
C GLY A 349 1.19 1.89 6.33
N LEU A 350 -0.06 2.08 6.77
CA LEU A 350 -0.61 1.37 7.93
C LEU A 350 -0.68 -0.16 7.72
N PHE A 351 -1.01 -0.62 6.52
CA PHE A 351 -1.00 -2.05 6.20
C PHE A 351 0.40 -2.66 6.23
N ASN A 352 1.41 -1.94 5.71
CA ASN A 352 2.79 -2.37 5.80
C ASN A 352 3.27 -2.42 7.26
N ASP A 353 2.98 -1.38 8.06
CA ASP A 353 3.31 -1.34 9.48
C ASP A 353 2.65 -2.52 10.25
N LEU A 354 1.39 -2.83 9.91
CA LEU A 354 0.66 -3.96 10.51
C LEU A 354 1.28 -5.30 10.10
N ALA A 355 1.63 -5.48 8.83
CA ALA A 355 2.25 -6.70 8.32
C ALA A 355 3.62 -6.93 8.97
N GLU A 356 4.42 -5.87 9.13
CA GLU A 356 5.70 -5.93 9.85
C GLU A 356 5.50 -6.30 11.33
N SER A 357 4.53 -5.67 12.00
CA SER A 357 4.22 -5.99 13.40
C SER A 357 3.72 -7.43 13.57
N LEU A 358 2.91 -7.93 12.63
CA LEU A 358 2.42 -9.32 12.64
C LEU A 358 3.58 -10.29 12.43
N ALA A 359 4.43 -10.04 11.44
CA ALA A 359 5.62 -10.87 11.19
C ALA A 359 6.52 -10.94 12.43
N ARG A 360 6.66 -9.83 13.18
CA ARG A 360 7.38 -9.80 14.45
C ARG A 360 6.69 -10.62 15.55
N GLN A 361 5.37 -10.58 15.65
CA GLN A 361 4.59 -11.37 16.61
C GLN A 361 4.62 -12.88 16.30
N GLU A 362 4.50 -13.25 15.03
CA GLU A 362 4.61 -14.65 14.57
C GLU A 362 5.99 -15.22 14.93
N ALA A 363 7.05 -14.47 14.63
CA ALA A 363 8.41 -14.88 14.97
C ALA A 363 8.62 -15.07 16.47
N MET A 364 8.07 -14.18 17.30
CA MET A 364 8.12 -14.34 18.75
C MET A 364 7.37 -15.58 19.21
N THR A 365 6.20 -15.85 18.63
CA THR A 365 5.35 -17.00 19.00
C THR A 365 6.02 -18.32 18.60
N GLU A 366 6.60 -18.40 17.40
CA GLU A 366 7.34 -19.58 16.94
C GLU A 366 8.56 -19.84 17.83
N LEU A 367 9.31 -18.79 18.19
CA LEU A 367 10.44 -18.89 19.10
C LEU A 367 10.01 -19.36 20.49
N LEU A 368 8.95 -18.78 21.08
CA LEU A 368 8.41 -19.21 22.38
C LEU A 368 7.95 -20.67 22.36
N ASN A 369 7.31 -21.11 21.27
CA ASN A 369 6.90 -22.50 21.11
C ASN A 369 8.12 -23.44 21.00
N ALA A 370 9.13 -23.08 20.21
CA ALA A 370 10.38 -23.84 20.13
C ALA A 370 11.06 -23.94 21.51
N VAL A 371 11.13 -22.84 22.25
CA VAL A 371 11.65 -22.79 23.63
C VAL A 371 10.84 -23.68 24.57
N SER A 372 9.51 -23.65 24.51
CA SER A 372 8.65 -24.45 25.40
C SER A 372 8.68 -25.95 25.10
N THR A 373 9.02 -26.34 23.87
CA THR A 373 9.06 -27.74 23.42
C THR A 373 10.44 -28.36 23.55
N ALA A 374 11.48 -27.54 23.56
CA ALA A 374 12.85 -27.96 23.78
C ALA A 374 13.05 -28.45 25.21
N ARG A 375 13.17 -29.78 25.40
CA ARG A 375 13.63 -30.37 26.66
C ARG A 375 15.14 -30.34 26.76
N THR A 376 15.80 -31.19 25.98
CA THR A 376 17.26 -31.35 26.01
C THR A 376 17.91 -31.09 24.65
N ASP A 377 17.13 -31.09 23.57
CA ASP A 377 17.57 -30.70 22.23
C ASP A 377 17.26 -29.22 21.97
N LEU A 378 18.32 -28.43 21.85
CA LEU A 378 18.26 -26.99 21.61
C LEU A 378 18.46 -26.63 20.13
N ALA A 379 18.81 -27.59 19.27
CA ALA A 379 19.03 -27.31 17.85
C ALA A 379 17.82 -26.63 17.17
N PRO A 380 16.56 -27.04 17.41
CA PRO A 380 15.40 -26.38 16.83
C PRO A 380 15.24 -24.92 17.28
N VAL A 381 15.56 -24.60 18.54
CA VAL A 381 15.49 -23.23 19.08
C VAL A 381 16.49 -22.33 18.37
N PHE A 382 17.71 -22.83 18.18
CA PHE A 382 18.77 -22.09 17.52
C PHE A 382 18.53 -21.89 16.02
N ASP A 383 17.98 -22.89 15.34
CA ASP A 383 17.60 -22.77 13.93
C ASP A 383 16.47 -21.75 13.74
N VAL A 384 15.48 -21.73 14.64
CA VAL A 384 14.40 -20.72 14.64
C VAL A 384 14.96 -19.32 14.89
N LEU A 385 15.84 -19.16 15.89
CA LEU A 385 16.51 -17.89 16.20
C LEU A 385 17.29 -17.35 15.00
N ALA A 386 18.11 -18.21 14.36
CA ALA A 386 18.93 -17.85 13.22
C ALA A 386 18.08 -17.45 11.99
N ARG A 387 17.02 -18.22 11.68
CA ARG A 387 16.10 -17.92 10.57
C ARG A 387 15.32 -16.62 10.77
N HIS A 388 14.81 -16.35 11.98
CA HIS A 388 14.06 -15.12 12.22
C HIS A 388 14.93 -13.88 12.25
N ALA A 389 16.16 -13.98 12.78
CA ALA A 389 17.14 -12.91 12.70
C ALA A 389 17.42 -12.56 11.22
N ASP A 390 17.64 -13.56 10.38
CA ASP A 390 17.85 -13.38 8.94
C ASP A 390 16.64 -12.73 8.24
N ARG A 391 15.43 -13.26 8.47
CA ARG A 391 14.19 -12.76 7.84
C ARG A 391 13.80 -11.34 8.28
N LEU A 392 13.90 -11.01 9.57
CA LEU A 392 13.41 -9.73 10.10
C LEU A 392 14.48 -8.63 10.04
N CYS A 393 15.75 -8.99 9.99
CA CYS A 393 16.85 -8.04 9.99
C CYS A 393 17.74 -8.17 8.74
N GLY A 394 17.31 -8.84 7.65
CA GLY A 394 18.02 -8.88 6.37
C GLY A 394 19.51 -9.24 6.49
N GLY A 395 19.80 -10.41 7.04
CA GLY A 395 21.16 -10.88 7.32
C GLY A 395 21.86 -11.53 6.12
N THR A 396 23.17 -11.71 6.27
CA THR A 396 23.95 -12.63 5.44
C THR A 396 24.20 -13.95 6.19
N GLY A 397 24.00 -13.97 7.51
CA GLY A 397 23.88 -15.18 8.31
C GLY A 397 24.04 -14.96 9.82
N ALA A 398 23.79 -16.03 10.58
CA ALA A 398 23.81 -16.06 12.03
C ALA A 398 24.58 -17.28 12.56
N LEU A 399 25.19 -17.15 13.74
CA LEU A 399 25.89 -18.22 14.46
C LEU A 399 25.46 -18.23 15.93
N VAL A 400 25.28 -19.42 16.49
CA VAL A 400 25.12 -19.62 17.93
C VAL A 400 26.31 -20.39 18.44
N SER A 401 26.98 -19.86 19.45
CA SER A 401 28.10 -20.52 20.12
C SER A 401 27.80 -20.73 21.59
N MET A 402 28.02 -21.95 22.08
CA MET A 402 27.74 -22.33 23.47
C MET A 402 29.04 -22.53 24.25
N ARG A 403 29.04 -22.13 25.51
CA ARG A 403 30.17 -22.33 26.40
C ARG A 403 30.34 -23.80 26.75
N GLN A 404 31.54 -24.31 26.51
CA GLN A 404 32.03 -25.61 26.95
C GLN A 404 33.27 -25.42 27.84
N VAL A 405 33.93 -26.52 28.22
CA VAL A 405 35.09 -26.51 29.13
C VAL A 405 36.25 -25.69 28.54
N ASP A 406 36.51 -25.83 27.24
CA ASP A 406 37.69 -25.25 26.58
C ASP A 406 37.42 -23.90 25.88
N GLY A 407 36.20 -23.37 25.93
CA GLY A 407 35.83 -22.12 25.27
C GLY A 407 34.39 -22.12 24.72
N LEU A 408 34.10 -21.23 23.78
CA LEU A 408 32.83 -21.21 23.05
C LEU A 408 32.92 -22.12 21.83
N VAL A 409 31.93 -23.00 21.64
CA VAL A 409 31.84 -23.89 20.48
C VAL A 409 30.60 -23.54 19.68
N VAL A 410 30.75 -23.36 18.36
CA VAL A 410 29.63 -23.10 17.46
C VAL A 410 28.75 -24.35 17.36
N VAL A 411 27.50 -24.25 17.83
CA VAL A 411 26.53 -25.37 17.87
C VAL A 411 25.49 -25.29 16.75
N ALA A 412 25.21 -24.08 16.27
CA ALA A 412 24.22 -23.86 15.22
C ALA A 412 24.58 -22.63 14.39
N GLY A 413 24.00 -22.53 13.20
CA GLY A 413 24.19 -21.38 12.33
C GLY A 413 23.37 -21.48 11.05
N ALA A 414 23.06 -20.33 10.48
CA ALA A 414 22.35 -20.19 9.21
C ALA A 414 23.02 -19.14 8.32
N GLY A 415 22.81 -19.24 7.00
CA GLY A 415 23.33 -18.29 6.03
C GLY A 415 24.80 -18.51 5.64
N VAL A 416 25.36 -17.54 4.93
CA VAL A 416 26.67 -17.63 4.23
C VAL A 416 27.84 -17.78 5.21
N ILE A 417 27.69 -17.28 6.44
CA ILE A 417 28.72 -17.38 7.48
C ILE A 417 28.70 -18.71 8.24
N ALA A 418 27.71 -19.58 8.02
CA ALA A 418 27.54 -20.86 8.72
C ALA A 418 28.21 -22.04 7.99
N LYS A 419 29.53 -21.96 7.79
CA LYS A 419 30.27 -23.03 7.09
C LYS A 419 30.57 -24.23 8.00
N PRO A 420 30.64 -25.46 7.44
CA PRO A 420 30.95 -26.67 8.22
C PRO A 420 32.28 -26.58 8.96
N GLU A 421 33.27 -25.90 8.40
CA GLU A 421 34.63 -25.77 8.98
C GLU A 421 34.66 -24.95 10.29
N ILE A 422 33.59 -24.23 10.59
CA ILE A 422 33.47 -23.39 11.78
C ILE A 422 32.92 -24.18 12.99
N ARG A 423 32.30 -25.35 12.75
CA ARG A 423 31.76 -26.20 13.82
C ARG A 423 32.88 -27.01 14.48
N GLY A 424 32.88 -27.04 15.81
CA GLY A 424 33.75 -27.92 16.62
C GLY A 424 35.07 -27.32 17.13
N ASN A 425 35.52 -26.17 16.62
CA ASN A 425 36.69 -25.48 17.17
C ASN A 425 36.30 -24.63 18.39
N ALA A 426 37.05 -24.76 19.49
CA ALA A 426 36.87 -23.94 20.67
C ALA A 426 37.40 -22.52 20.43
N ILE A 427 36.54 -21.53 20.59
CA ILE A 427 36.83 -20.10 20.52
C ILE A 427 37.19 -19.63 21.95
N PRO A 428 38.39 -19.05 22.18
CA PRO A 428 38.80 -18.56 23.49
C PRO A 428 37.84 -17.50 24.04
N ILE A 429 37.57 -17.55 25.34
CA ILE A 429 36.79 -16.52 26.07
C ILE A 429 37.75 -15.44 26.58
N ASP A 430 38.31 -14.68 25.65
CA ASP A 430 39.19 -13.53 25.90
C ASP A 430 38.95 -12.43 24.85
N ASP A 431 39.78 -11.38 24.87
CA ASP A 431 39.63 -10.23 23.98
C ASP A 431 40.18 -10.47 22.57
N SER A 432 40.70 -11.68 22.26
CA SER A 432 41.29 -11.98 20.95
C SER A 432 40.25 -12.20 19.85
N THR A 433 39.01 -12.50 20.22
CA THR A 433 37.92 -12.72 19.26
C THR A 433 36.69 -11.91 19.63
N LEU A 434 35.90 -11.53 18.61
CA LEU A 434 34.64 -10.81 18.81
C LEU A 434 33.68 -11.57 19.74
N PHE A 435 33.63 -12.90 19.59
CA PHE A 435 32.73 -13.78 20.36
C PHE A 435 33.23 -13.97 21.79
N GLY A 436 34.53 -14.17 21.96
CA GLY A 436 35.19 -14.26 23.26
C GLY A 436 35.05 -12.97 24.07
N ALA A 437 35.27 -11.81 23.44
CA ALA A 437 35.15 -10.51 24.08
C ALA A 437 33.71 -10.25 24.55
N ALA A 438 32.72 -10.53 23.71
CA ALA A 438 31.31 -10.37 24.06
C ALA A 438 30.92 -11.28 25.25
N ALA A 439 31.39 -12.53 25.26
CA ALA A 439 31.14 -13.46 26.37
C ALA A 439 31.89 -13.06 27.66
N LYS A 440 33.13 -12.59 27.56
CA LYS A 440 33.96 -12.17 28.70
C LYS A 440 33.38 -10.95 29.40
N HIS A 441 33.04 -9.91 28.63
CA HIS A 441 32.53 -8.65 29.17
C HIS A 441 31.03 -8.71 29.45
N ARG A 442 30.31 -9.66 28.83
CA ARG A 442 28.84 -9.78 28.89
C ARG A 442 28.14 -8.55 28.30
N GLU A 443 28.76 -7.98 27.29
CA GLU A 443 28.28 -6.79 26.58
C GLU A 443 27.99 -7.11 25.12
N ILE A 444 26.99 -6.41 24.57
CA ILE A 444 26.68 -6.46 23.15
C ILE A 444 27.81 -5.72 22.41
N ILE A 445 28.47 -6.40 21.48
CA ILE A 445 29.47 -5.78 20.62
C ILE A 445 28.86 -5.57 19.24
N HIS A 446 28.84 -4.31 18.79
CA HIS A 446 28.24 -3.88 17.53
C HIS A 446 29.30 -3.23 16.64
N ILE A 447 29.70 -3.94 15.59
CA ILE A 447 30.59 -3.46 14.54
C ILE A 447 29.74 -2.91 13.40
N ARG A 448 29.64 -1.58 13.30
CA ARG A 448 28.86 -0.92 12.24
C ARG A 448 29.52 -1.00 10.87
N ASN A 449 30.84 -1.08 10.83
CA ASN A 449 31.61 -1.24 9.61
C ASN A 449 32.98 -1.86 9.93
N TRP A 450 33.29 -3.01 9.34
CA TRP A 450 34.59 -3.68 9.52
C TRP A 450 35.77 -2.90 8.94
N ASP A 451 35.54 -2.03 7.96
CA ASP A 451 36.58 -1.21 7.37
C ASP A 451 37.06 -0.11 8.34
N ASP A 452 36.24 0.25 9.34
CA ASP A 452 36.56 1.23 10.39
C ASP A 452 37.25 0.59 11.61
N GLU A 453 37.29 -0.75 11.69
CA GLU A 453 37.87 -1.48 12.82
C GLU A 453 39.31 -1.95 12.52
N PRO A 454 40.28 -1.70 13.43
CA PRO A 454 41.66 -2.14 13.27
C PRO A 454 41.76 -3.64 12.98
N ALA A 455 42.61 -4.02 12.03
CA ALA A 455 42.76 -5.41 11.59
C ALA A 455 43.25 -6.33 12.73
N GLU A 456 44.04 -5.78 13.64
CA GLU A 456 44.63 -6.48 14.78
C GLU A 456 43.64 -6.71 15.93
N ARG A 457 42.49 -6.01 15.94
CA ARG A 457 41.54 -6.07 17.07
C ARG A 457 40.82 -7.42 17.14
N TYR A 458 40.42 -7.97 16.00
CA TYR A 458 39.80 -9.29 15.88
C TYR A 458 40.31 -10.00 14.61
N PRO A 459 41.55 -10.51 14.61
CA PRO A 459 42.23 -10.99 13.41
C PRO A 459 41.54 -12.22 12.77
N ASP A 460 40.91 -13.06 13.59
CA ASP A 460 40.25 -14.30 13.17
C ASP A 460 38.72 -14.22 13.07
N ALA A 461 38.14 -13.00 13.06
CA ALA A 461 36.69 -12.83 13.01
C ALA A 461 36.06 -13.50 11.78
N PRO A 462 35.21 -14.55 11.94
CA PRO A 462 34.60 -15.26 10.81
C PRO A 462 33.83 -14.33 9.90
N SER A 463 33.09 -13.36 10.48
CA SER A 463 32.34 -12.34 9.75
C SER A 463 33.23 -11.58 8.75
N ARG A 464 34.42 -11.13 9.17
CA ARG A 464 35.36 -10.37 8.32
C ARG A 464 35.97 -11.25 7.23
N ARG A 465 36.35 -12.49 7.56
CA ARG A 465 36.94 -13.46 6.63
C ARG A 465 35.96 -13.91 5.53
N PHE A 466 34.66 -13.95 5.83
CA PHE A 466 33.62 -14.38 4.89
C PHE A 466 32.88 -13.22 4.21
N GLY A 467 33.43 -12.00 4.27
CA GLY A 467 32.95 -10.85 3.48
C GLY A 467 31.82 -10.05 4.10
N ALA A 468 31.49 -10.25 5.39
CA ALA A 468 30.57 -9.36 6.08
C ALA A 468 31.19 -7.97 6.26
N LYS A 469 30.35 -6.94 6.14
CA LYS A 469 30.70 -5.53 6.33
C LYS A 469 30.27 -4.99 7.69
N SER A 470 29.29 -5.60 8.34
CA SER A 470 28.91 -5.29 9.73
C SER A 470 28.60 -6.55 10.53
N ALA A 471 28.69 -6.47 11.86
CA ALA A 471 28.45 -7.58 12.77
C ALA A 471 27.86 -7.14 14.11
N LEU A 472 26.99 -7.98 14.67
CA LEU A 472 26.42 -7.81 16.01
C LEU A 472 26.61 -9.10 16.78
N THR A 473 27.21 -9.04 17.96
CA THR A 473 27.37 -10.20 18.86
C THR A 473 26.69 -9.89 20.18
N ILE A 474 25.73 -10.73 20.55
CA ILE A 474 24.90 -10.60 21.75
C ILE A 474 25.22 -11.78 22.68
N PRO A 475 25.68 -11.54 23.91
CA PRO A 475 25.95 -12.61 24.87
C PRO A 475 24.65 -13.16 25.46
N MET A 476 24.61 -14.48 25.63
CA MET A 476 23.53 -15.21 26.30
C MET A 476 23.86 -15.30 27.78
N VAL A 477 23.37 -14.36 28.58
CA VAL A 477 23.78 -14.20 30.00
C VAL A 477 22.71 -14.66 30.95
N ARG A 478 23.08 -15.50 31.92
CA ARG A 478 22.22 -15.96 33.01
C ARG A 478 23.03 -15.96 34.31
N ASP A 479 22.48 -15.41 35.39
CA ASP A 479 23.13 -15.34 36.70
C ASP A 479 24.58 -14.84 36.64
N ASP A 480 24.80 -13.78 35.85
CA ASP A 480 26.10 -13.14 35.63
C ASP A 480 27.15 -13.98 34.86
N VAL A 481 26.72 -15.12 34.30
CA VAL A 481 27.54 -16.03 33.49
C VAL A 481 27.08 -16.02 32.03
N ALA A 482 28.01 -15.79 31.10
CA ALA A 482 27.76 -16.01 29.67
C ALA A 482 27.70 -17.52 29.39
N LEU A 483 26.50 -18.02 29.08
CA LEU A 483 26.23 -19.39 28.64
C LEU A 483 26.65 -19.61 27.17
N GLY A 484 26.70 -18.54 26.38
CA GLY A 484 27.01 -18.57 24.97
C GLY A 484 26.95 -17.17 24.35
N VAL A 485 27.06 -17.11 23.02
CA VAL A 485 26.85 -15.89 22.24
C VAL A 485 26.03 -16.17 20.99
N PHE A 486 25.21 -15.21 20.60
CA PHE A 486 24.55 -15.14 19.31
C PHE A 486 25.23 -14.07 18.47
N ALA A 487 25.71 -14.45 17.29
CA ALA A 487 26.34 -13.55 16.36
C ALA A 487 25.55 -13.45 15.06
N PHE A 488 25.40 -12.23 14.54
CA PHE A 488 24.68 -11.93 13.31
C PHE A 488 25.53 -11.00 12.45
N SER A 489 25.46 -11.14 11.13
CA SER A 489 26.30 -10.35 10.21
C SER A 489 25.55 -9.95 8.93
N ARG A 490 25.92 -8.80 8.36
CA ARG A 490 25.43 -8.27 7.08
C ARG A 490 26.59 -7.98 6.13
N ASP A 491 26.32 -8.03 4.84
CA ASP A 491 27.24 -7.70 3.73
C ASP A 491 27.24 -6.20 3.38
N VAL A 492 26.40 -5.40 4.06
CA VAL A 492 26.36 -3.93 3.96
C VAL A 492 26.96 -3.23 5.19
N PRO A 493 27.64 -2.09 4.99
CA PRO A 493 28.09 -1.22 6.09
C PRO A 493 26.91 -0.43 6.68
N GLY A 494 27.08 0.13 7.88
CA GLY A 494 26.07 0.91 8.59
C GLY A 494 25.51 0.24 9.85
N GLY A 495 25.72 -1.07 9.99
CA GLY A 495 25.34 -1.85 11.17
C GLY A 495 23.84 -2.07 11.30
N TYR A 496 23.36 -2.00 12.54
CA TYR A 496 21.98 -2.27 12.95
C TYR A 496 21.38 -1.05 13.64
N THR A 497 20.09 -0.82 13.43
CA THR A 497 19.36 0.22 14.15
C THR A 497 19.13 -0.19 15.61
N ASP A 498 18.87 0.77 16.49
CA ASP A 498 18.61 0.48 17.90
C ASP A 498 17.37 -0.42 18.10
N ALA A 499 16.37 -0.29 17.22
CA ALA A 499 15.19 -1.15 17.21
C ALA A 499 15.52 -2.60 16.84
N GLU A 500 16.37 -2.80 15.82
CA GLU A 500 16.86 -4.12 15.42
C GLU A 500 17.69 -4.78 16.53
N VAL A 501 18.60 -4.02 17.14
CA VAL A 501 19.42 -4.50 18.27
C VAL A 501 18.51 -4.93 19.44
N SER A 502 17.53 -4.11 19.79
CA SER A 502 16.58 -4.43 20.87
C SER A 502 15.74 -5.67 20.56
N LEU A 503 15.32 -5.84 19.31
CA LEU A 503 14.56 -7.02 18.87
C LEU A 503 15.39 -8.30 18.98
N LEU A 504 16.60 -8.28 18.40
CA LEU A 504 17.51 -9.43 18.43
C LEU A 504 17.90 -9.78 19.86
N LYS A 505 18.18 -8.78 20.71
CA LYS A 505 18.44 -9.00 22.13
C LYS A 505 17.27 -9.74 22.80
N THR A 506 16.04 -9.33 22.53
CA THR A 506 14.85 -9.97 23.11
C THR A 506 14.76 -11.45 22.70
N PHE A 507 15.03 -11.78 21.44
CA PHE A 507 15.05 -13.17 20.98
C PHE A 507 16.18 -13.98 21.64
N VAL A 508 17.37 -13.39 21.77
CA VAL A 508 18.51 -14.03 22.44
C VAL A 508 18.24 -14.25 23.93
N ASP A 509 17.60 -13.29 24.61
CA ASP A 509 17.20 -13.42 26.01
C ASP A 509 16.23 -14.61 26.19
N GLN A 510 15.26 -14.80 25.28
CA GLN A 510 14.34 -15.95 25.32
C GLN A 510 15.06 -17.28 25.04
N ALA A 511 15.95 -17.32 24.04
CA ALA A 511 16.76 -18.50 23.77
C ALA A 511 17.67 -18.85 24.97
N THR A 512 18.17 -17.85 25.70
CA THR A 512 18.98 -18.03 26.91
C THR A 512 18.20 -18.76 28.00
N VAL A 513 16.90 -18.48 28.15
CA VAL A 513 16.03 -19.20 29.10
C VAL A 513 15.90 -20.68 28.72
N ALA A 514 15.71 -21.00 27.44
CA ALA A 514 15.63 -22.38 26.97
C ALA A 514 16.94 -23.15 27.23
N VAL A 515 18.07 -22.51 26.92
CA VAL A 515 19.39 -23.06 27.16
C VAL A 515 19.60 -23.40 28.64
N ASP A 516 19.26 -22.46 29.52
CA ASP A 516 19.42 -22.62 30.96
C ASP A 516 18.55 -23.78 31.47
N ASN A 517 17.29 -23.84 31.03
CA ASN A 517 16.37 -24.93 31.38
C ASN A 517 16.86 -26.30 30.90
N ALA A 518 17.32 -26.40 29.66
CA ALA A 518 17.84 -27.65 29.10
C ALA A 518 19.10 -28.11 29.84
N ARG A 519 20.01 -27.18 30.17
CA ARG A 519 21.21 -27.47 30.96
C ARG A 519 20.85 -27.99 32.35
N LEU A 520 19.90 -27.35 33.04
CA LEU A 520 19.43 -27.78 34.36
C LEU A 520 18.77 -29.16 34.30
N LEU A 521 17.97 -29.45 33.27
CA LEU A 521 17.36 -30.77 33.08
C LEU A 521 18.42 -31.86 32.88
N ILE A 522 19.42 -31.61 32.02
CA ILE A 522 20.52 -32.56 31.79
C ILE A 522 21.30 -32.81 33.09
N GLU A 523 21.56 -31.77 33.90
CA GLU A 523 22.24 -31.94 35.19
C GLU A 523 21.39 -32.76 36.18
N ILE A 524 20.08 -32.52 36.25
CA ILE A 524 19.16 -33.28 37.10
C ILE A 524 19.09 -34.75 36.65
N GLU A 525 18.95 -35.02 35.35
CA GLU A 525 18.92 -36.38 34.81
C GLU A 525 20.22 -37.12 35.15
N LYS A 526 21.38 -36.47 34.94
CA LYS A 526 22.68 -37.05 35.30
C LYS A 526 22.77 -37.38 36.79
N ARG A 527 22.40 -36.45 37.68
CA ARG A 527 22.43 -36.70 39.13
C ARG A 527 21.45 -37.78 39.57
N ASN A 528 20.29 -37.88 38.92
CA ASN A 528 19.33 -38.95 39.21
C ASN A 528 19.88 -40.31 38.82
N THR A 529 20.57 -40.43 37.69
CA THR A 529 21.26 -41.67 37.28
C THR A 529 22.35 -42.04 38.28
N GLU A 530 23.24 -41.10 38.62
CA GLU A 530 24.32 -41.33 39.61
C GLU A 530 23.75 -41.74 40.99
N LEU A 531 22.66 -41.10 41.42
CA LEU A 531 22.00 -41.43 42.68
C LEU A 531 21.33 -42.82 42.64
N ALA A 532 20.69 -43.17 41.53
CA ALA A 532 20.06 -44.48 41.36
C ALA A 532 21.10 -45.60 41.42
N GLU A 533 22.23 -45.46 40.73
CA GLU A 533 23.36 -46.41 40.78
C GLU A 533 23.93 -46.53 42.20
N SER A 534 24.10 -45.42 42.90
CA SER A 534 24.59 -45.42 44.29
C SER A 534 23.62 -46.12 45.26
N LEU A 535 22.32 -45.88 45.11
CA LEU A 535 21.27 -46.52 45.93
C LEU A 535 21.19 -48.03 45.67
N GLU A 536 21.36 -48.47 44.42
CA GLU A 536 21.37 -49.90 44.08
C GLU A 536 22.56 -50.61 44.74
N LEU A 537 23.75 -50.01 44.68
CA LEU A 537 24.96 -50.52 45.34
C LEU A 537 24.80 -50.58 46.87
N GLN A 538 24.25 -49.53 47.50
CA GLN A 538 23.99 -49.52 48.94
C GLN A 538 22.96 -50.58 49.35
N THR A 539 21.88 -50.75 48.58
CA THR A 539 20.83 -51.73 48.85
C THR A 539 21.38 -53.16 48.76
N ALA A 540 22.18 -53.43 47.74
CA ALA A 540 22.87 -54.72 47.60
C ALA A 540 23.83 -55.00 48.76
N THR A 541 24.63 -54.02 49.15
CA THR A 541 25.57 -54.15 50.26
C THR A 541 24.83 -54.38 51.58
N GLY A 542 23.75 -53.62 51.82
CA GLY A 542 22.88 -53.79 52.99
C GLY A 542 22.21 -55.16 53.03
N ALA A 543 21.74 -55.69 51.89
CA ALA A 543 21.16 -57.03 51.81
C ALA A 543 22.19 -58.13 52.15
N ILE A 544 23.43 -57.99 51.69
CA ILE A 544 24.53 -58.90 52.04
C ILE A 544 24.83 -58.83 53.54
N LEU A 545 24.94 -57.63 54.12
CA LEU A 545 25.19 -57.46 55.55
C LEU A 545 24.04 -58.00 56.43
N ALA A 546 22.79 -57.83 55.98
CA ALA A 546 21.62 -58.40 56.65
C ALA A 546 21.62 -59.93 56.58
N LEU A 547 22.00 -60.53 55.44
CA LEU A 547 22.14 -61.98 55.29
C LEU A 547 23.20 -62.56 56.23
N ILE A 548 24.36 -61.90 56.33
CA ILE A 548 25.44 -62.26 57.26
C ILE A 548 24.93 -62.21 58.71
N SER A 549 24.24 -61.13 59.07
CA SER A 549 23.75 -60.90 60.43
C SER A 549 22.63 -61.86 60.84
N ALA A 550 21.75 -62.24 59.90
CA ALA A 550 20.60 -63.11 60.16
C ALA A 550 20.99 -64.61 60.24
N ASN A 551 22.16 -64.99 59.72
CA ASN A 551 22.61 -66.38 59.65
C ASN A 551 23.98 -66.61 60.35
N PRO A 552 24.11 -66.25 61.65
CA PRO A 552 25.38 -66.40 62.36
C PRO A 552 25.76 -67.89 62.44
N GLY A 553 26.88 -68.25 61.80
CA GLY A 553 27.42 -69.61 61.77
C GLY A 553 26.93 -70.49 60.61
N ASP A 554 25.99 -70.03 59.78
CA ASP A 554 25.53 -70.76 58.58
C ASP A 554 26.15 -70.15 57.30
N LEU A 555 27.44 -70.44 57.10
CA LEU A 555 28.24 -69.94 55.98
C LEU A 555 27.64 -70.28 54.61
N ARG A 556 26.93 -71.41 54.49
CA ARG A 556 26.33 -71.82 53.21
C ARG A 556 25.23 -70.85 52.77
N LYS A 557 24.29 -70.52 53.66
CA LYS A 557 23.23 -69.55 53.34
C LYS A 557 23.77 -68.16 53.04
N VAL A 558 24.83 -67.75 53.74
CA VAL A 558 25.51 -66.49 53.47
C VAL A 558 26.13 -66.49 52.07
N PHE A 559 26.89 -67.53 51.71
CA PHE A 559 27.50 -67.63 50.38
C PHE A 559 26.47 -67.75 49.25
N ASP A 560 25.41 -68.53 49.42
CA ASP A 560 24.32 -68.65 48.44
C ASP A 560 23.65 -67.28 48.20
N GLY A 561 23.42 -66.51 49.27
CA GLY A 561 22.86 -65.17 49.18
C GLY A 561 23.80 -64.16 48.51
N ILE A 562 25.11 -64.19 48.82
CA ILE A 562 26.11 -63.32 48.18
C ILE A 562 26.20 -63.63 46.68
N VAL A 563 26.29 -64.89 46.30
CA VAL A 563 26.40 -65.30 44.90
C VAL A 563 25.16 -64.93 44.10
N ALA A 564 23.96 -65.08 44.67
CA ALA A 564 22.72 -64.64 44.03
C ALA A 564 22.68 -63.12 43.83
N GLN A 565 23.17 -62.34 44.80
CA GLN A 565 23.26 -60.88 44.68
C GLN A 565 24.32 -60.45 43.66
N ALA A 566 25.49 -61.08 43.65
CA ALA A 566 26.57 -60.79 42.71
C ALA A 566 26.15 -61.11 41.26
N ALA A 567 25.51 -62.25 41.02
CA ALA A 567 24.98 -62.58 39.68
C ALA A 567 23.96 -61.54 39.20
N ARG A 568 23.08 -61.08 40.09
CA ARG A 568 22.06 -60.07 39.78
C ARG A 568 22.65 -58.69 39.48
N LEU A 569 23.62 -58.22 40.28
CA LEU A 569 24.22 -56.89 40.12
C LEU A 569 25.14 -56.78 38.91
N CYS A 570 25.86 -57.86 38.61
CA CYS A 570 26.78 -57.90 37.49
C CYS A 570 26.12 -58.32 36.17
N ASP A 571 24.79 -58.53 36.16
CA ASP A 571 24.03 -59.11 35.04
C ASP A 571 24.71 -60.36 34.47
N ALA A 572 25.20 -61.22 35.36
CA ALA A 572 26.02 -62.37 35.00
C ALA A 572 25.15 -63.64 34.94
N ASP A 573 25.35 -64.45 33.88
CA ASP A 573 24.67 -65.75 33.70
C ASP A 573 24.90 -66.72 34.87
N SER A 574 26.03 -66.58 35.57
CA SER A 574 26.40 -67.39 36.73
C SER A 574 27.44 -66.68 37.59
N ALA A 575 27.34 -66.87 38.90
CA ALA A 575 28.38 -66.54 39.86
C ALA A 575 28.65 -67.76 40.76
N SER A 576 29.86 -67.83 41.32
CA SER A 576 30.24 -68.86 42.27
C SER A 576 31.25 -68.35 43.28
N ILE A 577 31.23 -68.95 44.47
CA ILE A 577 32.27 -68.77 45.49
C ILE A 577 32.93 -70.13 45.70
N SER A 578 34.26 -70.16 45.68
CA SER A 578 35.07 -71.35 45.97
C SER A 578 36.03 -71.06 47.12
N ARG A 579 36.29 -72.06 47.96
CA ARG A 579 37.26 -71.99 49.05
C ARG A 579 38.49 -72.83 48.72
N ILE A 580 39.66 -72.28 49.01
CA ILE A 580 40.92 -72.99 48.87
C ILE A 580 41.06 -74.02 50.00
N GLU A 581 41.28 -75.28 49.65
CA GLU A 581 41.62 -76.38 50.56
C GLU A 581 42.83 -77.15 50.02
N GLY A 582 44.02 -76.90 50.58
CA GLY A 582 45.26 -77.45 50.04
C GLY A 582 45.56 -76.90 48.64
N ASP A 583 45.75 -77.80 47.67
CA ASP A 583 46.00 -77.47 46.26
C ASP A 583 44.70 -77.49 45.42
N GLU A 584 43.51 -77.42 46.03
CA GLU A 584 42.22 -77.48 45.35
C GLU A 584 41.28 -76.30 45.71
N LEU A 585 40.48 -75.86 44.74
CA LEU A 585 39.31 -75.01 44.91
C LEU A 585 38.07 -75.89 45.13
N VAL A 586 37.42 -75.72 46.27
CA VAL A 586 36.17 -76.41 46.62
C VAL A 586 35.01 -75.44 46.45
N LEU A 587 34.09 -75.75 45.55
CA LEU A 587 32.89 -74.93 45.30
C LEU A 587 32.03 -74.82 46.57
N GLN A 588 31.81 -73.61 47.07
CA GLN A 588 31.03 -73.32 48.28
C GLN A 588 29.61 -72.84 48.01
N ALA A 589 29.39 -72.12 46.90
CA ALA A 589 28.08 -71.64 46.47
C ALA A 589 28.08 -71.34 44.96
N THR A 590 26.91 -71.41 44.33
CA THR A 590 26.72 -71.04 42.92
C THR A 590 25.29 -70.57 42.66
N SER A 591 25.11 -69.56 41.79
CA SER A 591 23.78 -69.13 41.31
C SER A 591 23.28 -70.01 40.16
N TYR A 592 24.15 -70.81 39.54
CA TYR A 592 23.79 -71.67 38.43
C TYR A 592 23.14 -72.96 38.93
N GLU A 593 21.87 -73.12 38.61
CA GLU A 593 21.02 -74.17 39.19
C GLU A 593 21.56 -75.59 38.92
N HIS A 594 22.12 -75.83 37.73
CA HIS A 594 22.73 -77.11 37.35
C HIS A 594 23.97 -77.48 38.18
N ASN A 595 24.65 -76.50 38.77
CA ASN A 595 25.85 -76.73 39.60
C ASN A 595 25.56 -76.75 41.10
N ARG A 596 24.31 -76.58 41.55
CA ARG A 596 23.98 -76.66 42.99
C ARG A 596 24.28 -78.02 43.61
N ALA A 597 24.08 -79.11 42.86
CA ALA A 597 24.41 -80.47 43.30
C ALA A 597 25.92 -80.71 43.49
N ASN A 598 26.75 -79.83 42.94
CA ASN A 598 28.21 -79.92 42.94
C ASN A 598 28.84 -79.14 44.13
N VAL A 599 28.06 -78.38 44.90
CA VAL A 599 28.55 -77.63 46.07
C VAL A 599 29.10 -78.57 47.13
N GLY A 600 30.35 -78.35 47.55
CA GLY A 600 31.07 -79.17 48.53
C GLY A 600 31.61 -80.51 48.02
N VAL A 601 31.26 -80.90 46.78
CA VAL A 601 31.70 -82.15 46.14
C VAL A 601 32.70 -81.87 45.02
N TYR A 602 32.47 -80.80 44.27
CA TYR A 602 33.31 -80.41 43.14
C TYR A 602 34.57 -79.71 43.62
N ARG A 603 35.69 -80.33 43.30
CA ARG A 603 37.05 -79.92 43.64
C ARG A 603 37.82 -79.74 42.35
N THR A 604 38.39 -78.55 42.16
CA THR A 604 39.20 -78.23 40.99
C THR A 604 40.63 -77.97 41.45
N PRO A 605 41.66 -78.65 40.91
CA PRO A 605 43.04 -78.33 41.24
C PRO A 605 43.33 -76.86 40.96
N ILE A 606 44.04 -76.19 41.87
CA ILE A 606 44.54 -74.82 41.66
C ILE A 606 45.64 -74.92 40.60
N PRO A 607 45.45 -74.39 39.38
CA PRO A 607 46.46 -74.50 38.34
C PRO A 607 47.71 -73.70 38.75
N ARG A 608 48.90 -74.33 38.68
CA ARG A 608 50.17 -73.70 39.08
C ARG A 608 50.76 -72.78 38.00
N GLU A 609 50.16 -72.73 36.81
CA GLU A 609 50.58 -71.88 35.68
C GLU A 609 49.41 -70.97 35.24
N GLN A 610 49.68 -69.68 35.04
CA GLN A 610 48.69 -68.67 34.62
C GLN A 610 48.05 -68.98 33.25
N ASP A 611 48.72 -69.77 32.40
CA ASP A 611 48.27 -70.09 31.04
C ASP A 611 47.08 -71.08 30.98
N ALA A 612 46.71 -71.72 32.10
CA ALA A 612 45.57 -72.64 32.15
C ALA A 612 44.19 -71.94 32.11
N TRP A 613 44.15 -70.60 32.19
CA TRP A 613 42.94 -69.79 32.23
C TRP A 613 42.87 -68.82 31.03
N SER A 614 42.81 -69.36 29.81
CA SER A 614 42.61 -68.52 28.62
C SER A 614 41.22 -67.84 28.67
N GLY A 615 41.21 -66.52 28.61
CA GLY A 615 39.97 -65.72 28.67
C GLY A 615 39.52 -65.28 30.07
N VAL A 616 40.29 -65.57 31.13
CA VAL A 616 40.00 -65.09 32.50
C VAL A 616 40.81 -63.84 32.81
N ARG A 617 40.15 -62.81 33.36
CA ARG A 617 40.79 -61.61 33.86
C ARG A 617 40.86 -61.69 35.39
N PHE A 618 42.07 -61.80 35.94
CA PHE A 618 42.28 -61.74 37.38
C PHE A 618 42.24 -60.28 37.82
N VAL A 619 41.46 -59.99 38.85
CA VAL A 619 41.43 -58.67 39.51
C VAL A 619 42.24 -58.82 40.80
N ASP A 620 43.57 -58.75 40.67
CA ASP A 620 44.48 -58.66 41.81
C ASP A 620 44.62 -57.16 42.14
N ASP A 621 44.20 -56.75 43.34
CA ASP A 621 44.06 -55.38 43.87
C ASP A 621 42.80 -54.59 43.47
N LEU A 622 41.78 -54.67 44.33
CA LEU A 622 40.86 -53.57 44.60
C LEU A 622 41.47 -52.73 45.73
N ALA A 623 42.16 -51.64 45.38
CA ALA A 623 42.52 -50.57 46.31
C ALA A 623 41.34 -49.63 46.55
#